data_AF-A0A963MRE3-F1
#
_entry.id   AF-A0A963MRE3-F1
#
_cell.length_a   1.000
_cell.length_b   1.000
_cell.length_c   1.000
_cell.angle_alpha   90.00
_cell.angle_beta   90.00
_cell.angle_gamma   90.00
#
_symmetry.space_group_name_H-M   'P 1'
#
loop_
_entity.id
_entity.type
_entity.pdbx_description
1 polymer ?
#
loop_
_entity_poly.entity_id
_entity_poly.type
_entity_poly.pdbx_seq_one_letter_code
_entity_poly.pdbx_strand_id
1 'polypeptide(L)'
;MKQHFNSGSVRNSITRNIIALILAGGRGTRLKQMTDWRAKPAVPFGGKFRIIDFPLSNCVNSGVRQICVLTQYKAQSLIRHIQRGWSFLDGRFNEYIELLPAQQQIKEAWYQGTADAVFQNLDYLRRHHADHVLILG
;
A
#
# COMPACT_ATOMS: atom_id res chain seq x y z
N MET A 1 1.81 44.66 1.18
CA MET A 1 1.27 43.69 0.20
C MET A 1 1.45 42.29 0.77
N LYS A 2 0.42 41.73 1.44
CA LYS A 2 0.48 40.40 2.07
C LYS A 2 0.19 39.34 0.99
N GLN A 3 1.17 38.51 0.66
CA GLN A 3 0.95 37.36 -0.21
C GLN A 3 0.12 36.33 0.54
N HIS A 4 -1.13 36.12 0.11
CA HIS A 4 -1.94 35.00 0.58
C HIS A 4 -1.38 33.70 -0.02
N PHE A 5 -0.61 32.94 0.78
CA PHE A 5 -0.24 31.58 0.45
C PHE A 5 -1.50 30.70 0.42
N ASN A 6 -1.89 30.26 -0.78
CA ASN A 6 -3.04 29.41 -0.99
C ASN A 6 -2.71 27.97 -0.55
N SER A 7 -3.03 27.61 0.71
CA SER A 7 -2.59 26.34 1.31
C SER A 7 -3.10 25.07 0.58
N GLY A 8 -4.16 25.19 -0.23
CA GLY A 8 -4.70 24.07 -1.02
C GLY A 8 -3.81 23.65 -2.19
N SER A 9 -3.06 24.57 -2.79
CA SER A 9 -2.15 24.27 -3.91
C SER A 9 -0.88 23.58 -3.42
N VAL A 10 -0.34 24.01 -2.26
CA VAL A 10 0.86 23.43 -1.65
C VAL A 10 0.58 22.03 -1.06
N ARG A 11 -0.57 21.81 -0.42
CA ARG A 11 -0.93 20.46 0.10
C ARG A 11 -1.00 19.42 -1.01
N ASN A 12 -1.62 19.77 -2.15
CA ASN A 12 -1.68 18.88 -3.31
C ASN A 12 -0.31 18.62 -3.94
N SER A 13 0.64 19.55 -3.82
CA SER A 13 2.00 19.35 -4.31
C SER A 13 2.75 18.32 -3.47
N ILE A 14 2.66 18.39 -2.13
CA ILE A 14 3.38 17.46 -1.25
C ILE A 14 2.84 16.04 -1.45
N THR A 15 1.53 15.84 -1.39
CA THR A 15 0.92 14.49 -1.43
C THR A 15 1.08 13.78 -2.77
N ARG A 16 1.23 14.53 -3.87
CA ARG A 16 1.51 13.97 -5.20
C ARG A 16 2.89 13.32 -5.33
N ASN A 17 3.84 13.71 -4.50
CA ASN A 17 5.21 13.17 -4.52
C ASN A 17 5.44 12.13 -3.40
N ILE A 18 4.37 11.70 -2.71
CA ILE A 18 4.42 10.63 -1.70
C ILE A 18 4.05 9.30 -2.36
N ILE A 19 4.89 8.28 -2.16
CA ILE A 19 4.50 6.89 -2.39
C ILE A 19 4.16 6.24 -1.05
N ALA A 20 2.95 5.70 -0.92
CA ALA A 20 2.56 4.91 0.25
C ALA A 20 2.96 3.44 0.07
N LEU A 21 3.58 2.86 1.09
CA LEU A 21 3.86 1.43 1.21
C LEU A 21 2.99 0.83 2.31
N ILE A 22 2.04 -0.01 1.93
CA ILE A 22 1.19 -0.76 2.85
C ILE A 22 1.74 -2.17 3.01
N LEU A 23 2.16 -2.50 4.23
CA LEU A 23 2.84 -3.73 4.60
C LEU A 23 1.81 -4.84 4.88
N ALA A 24 1.31 -5.46 3.81
CA ALA A 24 0.23 -6.43 3.85
C ALA A 24 0.69 -7.91 3.96
N GLY A 25 1.95 -8.16 4.37
CA GLY A 25 2.54 -9.50 4.47
C GLY A 25 2.20 -10.30 5.75
N GLY A 26 1.55 -9.67 6.73
CA GLY A 26 1.34 -10.27 8.06
C GLY A 26 0.49 -11.54 8.07
N ARG A 27 1.05 -12.62 8.62
CA ARG A 27 0.32 -13.90 8.85
C ARG A 27 -0.85 -13.75 9.83
N GLY A 28 -0.73 -12.89 10.83
CA GLY A 28 -1.79 -12.65 11.80
C GLY A 28 -2.10 -13.84 12.73
N THR A 29 -1.08 -14.63 13.11
CA THR A 29 -1.21 -15.89 13.89
C THR A 29 -2.06 -15.77 15.17
N ARG A 30 -2.13 -14.57 15.76
CA ARG A 30 -2.97 -14.27 16.92
C ARG A 30 -4.47 -14.34 16.63
N LEU A 31 -4.89 -14.26 15.37
CA LEU A 31 -6.27 -14.38 14.90
C LEU A 31 -6.69 -15.84 14.61
N LYS A 32 -5.79 -16.80 14.84
CA LYS A 32 -6.05 -18.24 14.72
C LYS A 32 -6.70 -18.58 13.36
N GLN A 33 -7.80 -19.31 13.37
CA GLN A 33 -8.45 -19.88 12.18
C GLN A 33 -8.91 -18.82 11.17
N MET A 34 -9.09 -17.57 11.58
CA MET A 34 -9.48 -16.48 10.67
C MET A 34 -8.42 -16.21 9.59
N THR A 35 -7.16 -16.59 9.84
CA THR A 35 -6.01 -16.36 8.94
C THR A 35 -5.45 -17.65 8.34
N ASP A 36 -6.15 -18.78 8.49
CA ASP A 36 -5.68 -20.08 7.99
C ASP A 36 -5.58 -20.13 6.47
N TRP A 37 -6.39 -19.36 5.74
CA TRP A 37 -6.42 -19.40 4.28
C TRP A 37 -6.31 -18.02 3.62
N ARG A 38 -6.14 -16.96 4.42
CA ARG A 38 -6.03 -15.58 3.94
C ARG A 38 -5.05 -14.78 4.78
N ALA A 39 -4.45 -13.75 4.20
CA ALA A 39 -3.65 -12.77 4.92
C ALA A 39 -4.50 -11.98 5.94
N LYS A 40 -3.90 -11.52 7.05
CA LYS A 40 -4.59 -10.65 8.04
C LYS A 40 -5.28 -9.44 7.39
N PRO A 41 -4.68 -8.71 6.43
CA PRO A 41 -5.34 -7.57 5.80
C PRO A 41 -6.59 -7.95 4.99
N ALA A 42 -6.73 -9.22 4.59
CA ALA A 42 -7.89 -9.74 3.86
C ALA A 42 -9.04 -10.20 4.77
N VAL A 43 -8.89 -10.08 6.09
CA VAL A 43 -9.93 -10.43 7.05
C VAL A 43 -11.12 -9.44 6.92
N PRO A 44 -12.37 -9.93 6.80
CA PRO A 44 -13.56 -9.09 6.77
C PRO A 44 -13.73 -8.30 8.06
N PHE A 45 -14.24 -7.09 7.94
CA PHE A 45 -14.49 -6.17 9.04
C PHE A 45 -15.75 -5.33 8.74
N GLY A 46 -16.60 -5.12 9.75
CA GLY A 46 -17.77 -4.23 9.60
C GLY A 46 -18.77 -4.66 8.52
N GLY A 47 -18.92 -5.96 8.26
CA GLY A 47 -19.91 -6.55 7.34
C GLY A 47 -19.56 -6.46 5.85
N LYS A 48 -18.94 -5.36 5.40
CA LYS A 48 -18.65 -5.12 3.97
C LYS A 48 -17.19 -4.85 3.64
N PHE A 49 -16.36 -4.53 4.62
CA PHE A 49 -14.97 -4.13 4.41
C PHE A 49 -14.01 -5.27 4.72
N ARG A 50 -12.74 -5.04 4.41
CA ARG A 50 -11.59 -5.76 4.93
C ARG A 50 -10.64 -4.81 5.62
N ILE A 51 -9.77 -5.34 6.47
CA ILE A 51 -8.81 -4.53 7.23
C ILE A 51 -7.98 -3.62 6.31
N ILE A 52 -7.59 -4.09 5.11
CA ILE A 52 -6.83 -3.28 4.13
C ILE A 52 -7.57 -2.02 3.64
N ASP A 53 -8.91 -1.99 3.70
CA ASP A 53 -9.68 -0.86 3.17
C ASP A 53 -9.44 0.42 3.98
N PHE A 54 -9.10 0.30 5.27
CA PHE A 54 -8.82 1.45 6.13
C PHE A 54 -7.56 2.22 5.70
N PRO A 55 -6.35 1.60 5.62
CA PRO A 55 -5.18 2.33 5.14
C PRO A 55 -5.32 2.80 3.69
N LEU A 56 -5.98 2.03 2.81
CA LEU A 56 -6.24 2.46 1.43
C LEU A 56 -7.13 3.71 1.38
N SER A 57 -8.23 3.71 2.14
CA SER A 57 -9.12 4.88 2.23
C SER A 57 -8.40 6.08 2.83
N ASN A 58 -7.56 5.87 3.85
CA ASN A 58 -6.78 6.94 4.46
C ASN A 58 -5.83 7.58 3.44
N CYS A 59 -5.11 6.78 2.64
CA CYS A 59 -4.26 7.31 1.57
C CYS A 59 -5.07 8.13 0.56
N VAL A 60 -6.14 7.57 0.02
CA VAL A 60 -6.96 8.23 -1.01
C VAL A 60 -7.62 9.51 -0.49
N ASN A 61 -8.18 9.48 0.72
CA ASN A 61 -8.80 10.65 1.35
C ASN A 61 -7.77 11.74 1.73
N SER A 62 -6.50 11.36 1.92
CA SER A 62 -5.40 12.29 2.17
C SER A 62 -4.74 12.80 0.90
N GLY A 63 -5.22 12.39 -0.29
CA GLY A 63 -4.62 12.78 -1.57
C GLY A 63 -3.33 12.05 -1.93
N VAL A 64 -3.00 10.95 -1.25
CA VAL A 64 -1.88 10.05 -1.60
C VAL A 64 -2.40 8.98 -2.55
N ARG A 65 -1.98 9.07 -3.82
CA ARG A 65 -2.59 8.31 -4.93
C ARG A 65 -1.63 7.35 -5.62
N GLN A 66 -0.36 7.33 -5.22
CA GLN A 66 0.61 6.29 -5.57
C GLN A 66 0.74 5.36 -4.37
N ILE A 67 0.13 4.19 -4.46
CA ILE A 67 0.02 3.26 -3.33
C ILE A 67 0.58 1.91 -3.76
N CYS A 68 1.51 1.37 -2.99
CA CYS A 68 2.04 0.02 -3.17
C CYS A 68 1.65 -0.86 -2.00
N VAL A 69 1.14 -2.05 -2.29
CA VAL A 69 0.72 -3.03 -1.29
C VAL A 69 1.67 -4.22 -1.33
N LEU A 70 2.51 -4.33 -0.31
CA LEU A 70 3.52 -5.38 -0.20
C LEU A 70 2.88 -6.64 0.35
N THR A 71 2.79 -7.69 -0.46
CA THR A 71 2.11 -8.94 -0.11
C THR A 71 3.08 -10.10 0.01
N GLN A 72 2.77 -11.09 0.86
CA GLN A 72 3.65 -12.25 1.06
C GLN A 72 2.84 -13.52 1.27
N TYR A 73 2.22 -13.68 2.44
CA TYR A 73 1.54 -14.92 2.82
C TYR A 73 0.07 -14.92 2.39
N LYS A 74 -0.38 -16.01 1.75
CA LYS A 74 -1.80 -16.31 1.42
C LYS A 74 -2.57 -15.09 0.86
N ALA A 75 -1.92 -14.40 -0.08
CA ALA A 75 -2.37 -13.10 -0.60
C ALA A 75 -3.46 -13.18 -1.68
N GLN A 76 -3.80 -14.36 -2.20
CA GLN A 76 -4.70 -14.47 -3.36
C GLN A 76 -6.07 -13.82 -3.15
N SER A 77 -6.66 -13.98 -1.96
CA SER A 77 -7.94 -13.34 -1.63
C SER A 77 -7.79 -11.81 -1.51
N LEU A 78 -6.65 -11.33 -1.02
CA LEU A 78 -6.33 -9.90 -0.91
C LEU A 78 -6.16 -9.27 -2.29
N ILE A 79 -5.37 -9.90 -3.16
CA ILE A 79 -5.11 -9.48 -4.54
C ILE A 79 -6.45 -9.30 -5.28
N ARG A 80 -7.32 -10.32 -5.23
CA ARG A 80 -8.64 -10.26 -5.86
C ARG A 80 -9.51 -9.11 -5.33
N HIS A 81 -9.43 -8.82 -4.02
CA HIS A 81 -10.18 -7.73 -3.40
C HIS A 81 -9.71 -6.37 -3.88
N ILE A 82 -8.39 -6.16 -3.94
CA ILE A 82 -7.80 -4.91 -4.45
C ILE A 82 -8.13 -4.74 -5.94
N GLN A 83 -7.94 -5.77 -6.76
CA GLN A 83 -8.25 -5.72 -8.19
C GLN A 83 -9.71 -5.40 -8.49
N ARG A 84 -10.66 -5.82 -7.65
CA ARG A 84 -12.10 -5.59 -7.86
C ARG A 84 -12.61 -4.32 -7.20
N GLY A 85 -12.08 -3.96 -6.03
CA GLY A 85 -12.59 -2.87 -5.20
C GLY A 85 -11.83 -1.56 -5.33
N TRP A 86 -10.60 -1.61 -5.84
CA TRP A 86 -9.67 -0.47 -5.82
C TRP A 86 -9.02 -0.16 -7.17
N SER A 87 -9.62 -0.61 -8.28
CA SER A 87 -9.15 -0.39 -9.65
C SER A 87 -9.64 0.92 -10.29
N PHE A 88 -10.00 1.93 -9.49
CA PHE A 88 -10.59 3.19 -9.97
C PHE A 88 -9.57 4.32 -10.17
N LEU A 89 -8.31 4.12 -9.72
CA LEU A 89 -7.23 5.07 -9.96
C LEU A 89 -6.75 4.98 -11.41
N ASP A 90 -6.43 6.13 -12.00
CA ASP A 90 -6.10 6.24 -13.41
C ASP A 90 -4.61 6.56 -13.60
N GLY A 91 -3.90 5.62 -14.22
CA GLY A 91 -2.46 5.71 -14.47
C GLY A 91 -2.07 6.92 -15.34
N ARG A 92 -3.00 7.50 -16.11
CA ARG A 92 -2.73 8.75 -16.88
C ARG A 92 -2.38 9.93 -15.99
N PHE A 93 -2.82 9.90 -14.73
CA PHE A 93 -2.51 10.92 -13.72
C PHE A 93 -1.39 10.48 -12.76
N ASN A 94 -0.67 9.40 -13.09
CA ASN A 94 0.28 8.74 -12.20
C ASN A 94 -0.36 8.32 -10.85
N GLU A 95 -1.61 7.83 -10.92
CA GLU A 95 -2.36 7.32 -9.77
C GLU A 95 -2.57 5.82 -9.91
N TYR A 96 -2.22 5.05 -8.89
CA TYR A 96 -2.31 3.60 -8.94
C TYR A 96 -2.28 2.96 -7.56
N ILE A 97 -2.84 1.74 -7.51
CA ILE A 97 -2.60 0.79 -6.43
C ILE A 97 -1.88 -0.41 -7.02
N GLU A 98 -0.59 -0.53 -6.74
CA GLU A 98 0.24 -1.61 -7.25
C GLU A 98 0.46 -2.69 -6.20
N LEU A 99 0.41 -3.95 -6.63
CA LEU A 99 0.68 -5.10 -5.78
C LEU A 99 2.13 -5.50 -5.95
N LEU A 100 2.91 -5.43 -4.86
CA LEU A 100 4.30 -5.86 -4.83
C LEU A 100 4.38 -7.18 -4.04
N PRO A 101 4.24 -8.35 -4.70
CA PRO A 101 4.42 -9.62 -4.03
C PRO A 101 5.87 -9.79 -3.60
N ALA A 102 6.10 -10.57 -2.53
CA ALA A 102 7.43 -11.03 -2.16
C ALA A 102 8.03 -11.81 -3.34
N GLN A 103 9.02 -11.20 -3.99
CA GLN A 103 9.75 -11.77 -5.11
C GLN A 103 11.11 -12.26 -4.61
N GLN A 104 11.58 -13.39 -5.12
CA GLN A 104 12.95 -13.87 -4.88
C GLN A 104 13.96 -13.11 -5.76
N GLN A 105 14.01 -11.77 -5.65
CA GLN A 105 14.88 -10.95 -6.52
C GLN A 105 16.32 -10.79 -6.00
N ILE A 106 16.51 -10.69 -4.67
CA ILE A 106 17.84 -10.43 -4.08
C ILE A 106 18.44 -11.69 -3.45
N LYS A 107 17.60 -12.56 -2.89
CA LYS A 107 17.94 -13.88 -2.33
C LYS A 107 16.78 -14.83 -2.62
N GLU A 108 17.02 -16.14 -2.58
CA GLU A 108 15.96 -17.17 -2.66
C GLU A 108 15.00 -17.18 -1.45
N ALA A 109 14.91 -16.09 -0.70
CA ALA A 109 14.15 -16.01 0.53
C ALA A 109 13.02 -14.97 0.41
N TRP A 110 11.86 -15.27 0.98
CA TRP A 110 10.81 -14.28 1.18
C TRP A 110 11.29 -13.11 2.06
N TYR A 111 10.49 -12.06 2.18
CA TYR A 111 10.75 -10.97 3.12
C TYR A 111 11.07 -11.52 4.52
N GLN A 112 12.27 -11.19 5.01
CA GLN A 112 12.76 -11.57 6.34
C GLN A 112 12.11 -10.76 7.46
N GLY A 113 11.45 -9.66 7.09
CA GLY A 113 10.71 -8.80 7.98
C GLY A 113 10.18 -7.58 7.24
N THR A 114 9.54 -6.68 7.99
CA THR A 114 8.92 -5.47 7.45
C THR A 114 9.93 -4.53 6.77
N ALA A 115 11.09 -4.30 7.40
CA ALA A 115 12.13 -3.45 6.84
C ALA A 115 12.77 -4.08 5.60
N ASP A 116 12.96 -5.41 5.60
CA ASP A 116 13.46 -6.15 4.44
C ASP A 116 12.47 -6.08 3.27
N ALA A 117 11.16 -6.11 3.53
CA ALA A 117 10.14 -5.90 2.50
C ALA A 117 10.27 -4.53 1.83
N VAL A 118 10.57 -3.46 2.59
CA VAL A 118 10.84 -2.13 2.02
C VAL A 118 12.16 -2.13 1.25
N PHE A 119 13.21 -2.71 1.81
CA PHE A 119 14.54 -2.75 1.20
C PHE A 119 14.55 -3.48 -0.14
N GLN A 120 13.89 -4.63 -0.25
CA GLN A 120 13.80 -5.39 -1.49
C GLN A 120 13.04 -4.62 -2.60
N ASN A 121 12.18 -3.67 -2.25
CA ASN A 121 11.44 -2.83 -3.19
C ASN A 121 12.04 -1.42 -3.35
N LEU A 122 13.26 -1.19 -2.86
CA LEU A 122 13.88 0.14 -2.91
C LEU A 122 14.12 0.63 -4.34
N ASP A 123 14.45 -0.27 -5.26
CA ASP A 123 14.63 0.08 -6.68
C ASP A 123 13.33 0.54 -7.34
N TYR A 124 12.19 -0.03 -6.93
CA TYR A 124 10.89 0.44 -7.37
C TYR A 124 10.67 1.89 -6.94
N LEU A 125 10.93 2.22 -5.67
CA LEU A 125 10.78 3.58 -5.14
C LEU A 125 11.70 4.59 -5.84
N ARG A 126 12.95 4.19 -6.11
CA ARG A 126 13.94 5.03 -6.80
C ARG A 126 13.53 5.34 -8.24
N ARG A 127 13.02 4.36 -8.98
CA ARG A 127 12.56 4.55 -10.37
C ARG A 127 11.35 5.48 -10.48
N HIS A 128 10.52 5.54 -9.44
CA HIS A 128 9.34 6.40 -9.40
C HIS A 128 9.61 7.76 -8.73
N HIS A 129 10.88 8.08 -8.42
CA HIS A 129 11.31 9.38 -7.90
C HIS A 129 10.47 9.89 -6.70
N ALA A 130 10.18 9.01 -5.74
CA ALA A 130 9.46 9.40 -4.53
C ALA A 130 10.27 10.37 -3.68
N ASP A 131 9.73 11.56 -3.40
CA ASP A 131 10.34 12.53 -2.47
C ASP A 131 10.17 12.06 -1.01
N HIS A 132 9.02 11.44 -0.75
CA HIS A 132 8.66 10.91 0.56
C HIS A 132 8.01 9.53 0.44
N VAL A 133 8.24 8.70 1.46
CA VAL A 133 7.66 7.35 1.55
C VAL A 133 6.83 7.26 2.82
N LEU A 134 5.53 6.98 2.67
CA LEU A 134 4.61 6.77 3.78
C LEU A 134 4.48 5.27 4.06
N ILE A 135 4.95 4.80 5.22
CA ILE A 135 4.89 3.38 5.60
C ILE A 135 3.69 3.12 6.51
N LEU A 136 2.86 2.12 6.17
CA LEU A 136 1.64 1.72 6.90
C LEU A 136 1.65 0.19 7.14
N GLY A 137 1.22 -0.29 8.32
CA GLY A 137 1.20 -1.71 8.68
C GLY A 137 0.09 -2.12 9.64
#